data_AF-A0A662S6I5-F1
#
_entry.id   AF-A0A662S6I5-F1
#
_cell.length_a   1.000
_cell.length_b   1.000
_cell.length_c   1.000
_cell.angle_alpha   90.00
_cell.angle_beta   90.00
_cell.angle_gamma   90.00
#
_symmetry.space_group_name_H-M   'P 1'
#
loop_
_entity.id
_entity.type
_entity.pdbx_description
1 polymer ?
#
loop_
_entity_poly.entity_id
_entity_poly.type
_entity_poly.pdbx_seq_one_letter_code
_entity_poly.pdbx_strand_id
1 'polypeptide(L)'
;MYEHYLPENIENILLVTVDCLRRDHLEFYGYSRRTMPYLTKSIGGGLVVEVAHTNSPFTRASLPSLFTSSYPLEGDPFYTIRERPITITPSSGREDIKPLVSVQISSFHRF
;
A
#
# COMPACT_ATOMS: atom_id res chain seq x y z
N MET A 1 14.39 -31.80 4.06
CA MET A 1 15.13 -31.27 2.90
C MET A 1 14.17 -30.45 2.05
N TYR A 2 14.03 -29.16 2.34
CA TYR A 2 13.50 -28.16 1.43
C TYR A 2 14.37 -26.92 1.63
N GLU A 3 15.38 -26.75 0.78
CA GLU A 3 16.12 -25.49 0.71
C GLU A 3 15.20 -24.48 0.04
N HIS A 4 14.78 -23.46 0.79
CA HIS A 4 14.04 -22.34 0.26
C HIS A 4 14.98 -21.54 -0.66
N TYR A 5 14.90 -21.80 -1.97
CA TYR A 5 15.49 -20.95 -2.99
C TYR A 5 14.80 -19.58 -2.96
N LEU A 6 15.39 -18.63 -2.24
CA LEU A 6 15.06 -17.22 -2.46
C LEU A 6 15.78 -16.82 -3.76
N PRO A 7 15.07 -16.30 -4.78
CA PRO A 7 15.73 -15.89 -6.02
C PRO A 7 16.83 -14.86 -5.71
N GLU A 8 17.93 -14.92 -6.45
CA GLU A 8 19.15 -14.13 -6.21
C GLU A 8 18.93 -12.61 -6.25
N ASN A 9 17.75 -12.16 -6.69
CA ASN A 9 17.35 -10.76 -6.69
C ASN A 9 15.87 -10.62 -6.32
N ILE A 10 15.57 -10.62 -5.02
CA ILE A 10 14.24 -10.23 -4.52
C ILE A 10 14.22 -8.71 -4.42
N GLU A 11 13.41 -8.07 -5.25
CA GLU A 11 13.09 -6.65 -5.07
C GLU A 11 12.22 -6.48 -3.83
N ASN A 12 12.70 -5.70 -2.86
CA ASN A 12 11.94 -5.36 -1.68
C ASN A 12 10.98 -4.21 -2.00
N ILE A 13 9.69 -4.41 -1.74
CA ILE A 13 8.67 -3.38 -1.92
C ILE A 13 8.35 -2.75 -0.57
N LEU A 14 8.49 -1.43 -0.47
CA LEU A 14 8.05 -0.64 0.68
C LEU A 14 6.78 0.13 0.32
N LEU A 15 5.65 -0.28 0.89
CA LEU A 15 4.38 0.45 0.80
C LEU A 15 4.20 1.36 2.03
N VAL A 16 4.24 2.67 1.83
CA VAL A 16 4.00 3.67 2.90
C VAL A 16 2.62 4.28 2.74
N THR A 17 1.80 4.19 3.80
CA THR A 17 0.49 4.86 3.88
C THR A 17 0.50 5.92 4.97
N VAL A 18 -0.21 7.03 4.77
CA VAL A 18 -0.39 8.09 5.78
C VAL A 18 -1.88 8.29 6.01
N ASP A 19 -2.31 8.23 7.26
CA ASP A 19 -3.72 8.40 7.61
C ASP A 19 -4.13 9.88 7.52
N CYS A 20 -5.31 10.14 6.98
CA CYS A 20 -5.89 11.48 6.81
C CYS A 20 -5.02 12.50 6.01
N LEU A 21 -4.08 12.03 5.18
CA LEU A 21 -3.26 12.93 4.34
C LEU A 21 -4.05 13.44 3.14
N ARG A 22 -4.09 14.75 2.96
CA ARG A 22 -4.72 15.40 1.81
C ARG A 22 -3.67 15.83 0.79
N ARG A 23 -3.96 15.60 -0.50
CA ARG A 23 -3.07 15.91 -1.63
C ARG A 23 -2.59 17.37 -1.62
N ASP A 24 -3.50 18.32 -1.43
CA ASP A 24 -3.22 19.76 -1.46
C ASP A 24 -2.43 20.29 -0.24
N HIS A 25 -2.03 19.41 0.68
CA HIS A 25 -1.19 19.72 1.83
C HIS A 25 0.26 19.25 1.66
N LEU A 26 0.69 19.00 0.42
CA LEU A 26 2.03 18.53 0.07
C LEU A 26 2.72 19.55 -0.83
N GLU A 27 3.99 19.87 -0.53
CA GLU A 27 4.71 20.91 -1.26
C GLU A 27 4.86 20.63 -2.76
N PHE A 28 4.95 19.36 -3.15
CA PHE A 28 5.04 18.94 -4.55
C PHE A 28 3.70 19.01 -5.31
N TYR A 29 2.60 19.30 -4.60
CA TYR A 29 1.31 19.70 -5.20
C TYR A 29 1.04 21.22 -5.05
N GLY A 30 2.05 22.01 -4.66
CA GLY A 30 1.95 23.47 -4.57
C GLY A 30 1.60 24.01 -3.17
N TYR A 31 1.61 23.17 -2.13
CA TYR A 31 1.40 23.64 -0.76
C TYR A 31 2.58 24.47 -0.25
N SER A 32 2.32 25.60 0.40
CA SER A 32 3.37 26.54 0.83
C SER A 32 4.25 26.00 1.97
N ARG A 33 3.68 25.16 2.84
CA ARG A 33 4.41 24.56 3.97
C ARG A 33 5.03 23.25 3.53
N ARG A 34 6.29 23.04 3.92
CA ARG A 34 7.02 21.78 3.70
C ARG A 34 6.61 20.74 4.73
N THR A 35 5.59 19.95 4.41
CA THR A 35 5.00 18.94 5.31
C THR A 35 5.68 17.58 5.16
N MET A 36 6.25 17.28 3.99
CA MET A 36 6.94 16.01 3.72
C MET A 36 8.31 16.22 3.03
N PRO A 37 9.23 16.97 3.63
CA PRO A 37 10.48 17.39 2.98
C PRO A 37 11.42 16.22 2.60
N TYR A 38 11.33 15.09 3.29
CA TYR A 38 12.11 13.89 2.97
C TYR A 38 11.56 13.15 1.75
N LEU A 39 10.24 13.05 1.62
CA LEU A 39 9.60 12.42 0.47
C LEU A 39 9.86 13.23 -0.80
N THR A 40 9.79 14.56 -0.70
CA THR A 40 10.09 15.49 -1.80
C THR A 40 11.47 15.28 -2.42
N LYS A 41 12.50 14.95 -1.60
CA LYS A 41 13.85 14.64 -2.11
C LYS A 41 13.87 13.37 -2.97
N SER A 42 13.08 12.36 -2.59
CA SER A 42 13.02 11.08 -3.29
C SER A 42 12.19 11.12 -4.58
N ILE A 43 11.25 12.07 -4.70
CA ILE A 43 10.42 12.23 -5.90
C ILE A 43 11.25 12.53 -7.16
N GLY A 44 12.43 13.15 -7.03
CA GLY A 44 13.28 13.48 -8.19
C GLY A 44 13.70 12.29 -9.06
N GLY A 45 13.61 11.05 -8.55
CA GLY A 45 13.80 9.82 -9.33
C GLY A 45 12.55 8.94 -9.44
N GLY A 46 11.39 9.42 -8.99
CA GLY A 46 10.14 8.67 -8.92
C GLY A 46 9.02 9.25 -9.79
N LEU A 47 7.85 8.62 -9.72
CA LEU A 47 6.64 9.06 -10.40
C LEU A 47 5.64 9.67 -9.40
N VAL A 48 5.09 10.84 -9.73
CA VAL A 48 3.94 11.42 -9.03
C VAL A 48 2.68 11.13 -9.82
N VAL A 49 1.67 10.55 -9.17
CA VAL A 49 0.37 10.25 -9.79
C VAL A 49 -0.61 11.36 -9.44
N GLU A 50 -0.93 12.21 -10.43
CA GLU A 50 -1.79 13.39 -10.24
C GLU A 50 -3.25 13.03 -9.89
N VAL A 51 -3.73 11.89 -10.39
CA VAL A 51 -5.13 11.44 -10.23
C VAL A 51 -5.13 10.07 -9.60
N ALA A 52 -4.94 10.02 -8.28
CA ALA A 52 -5.05 8.82 -7.46
C ALA A 52 -6.27 8.94 -6.53
N HIS A 53 -7.21 8.00 -6.63
CA HIS A 53 -8.42 7.97 -5.80
C HIS A 53 -8.40 6.78 -4.85
N THR A 54 -8.84 7.01 -3.61
CA THR A 54 -9.11 5.92 -2.65
C THR A 54 -10.43 5.24 -3.01
N ASN A 55 -10.49 3.93 -2.75
CA ASN A 55 -11.71 3.15 -2.90
C ASN A 55 -12.81 3.52 -1.87
N SER A 56 -12.45 4.22 -0.79
CA SER A 56 -13.40 4.67 0.25
C SER A 56 -12.90 5.91 1.03
N PRO A 57 -13.79 6.78 1.54
CA PRO A 57 -13.40 8.00 2.25
C PRO A 57 -12.99 7.80 3.72
N PHE A 58 -12.95 6.58 4.26
CA PHE A 58 -12.55 6.34 5.65
C PHE A 58 -11.64 5.11 5.82
N THR A 59 -10.73 5.19 6.80
CA THR A 59 -9.59 4.28 7.00
C THR A 59 -9.96 2.80 7.02
N ARG A 60 -11.06 2.46 7.73
CA ARG A 60 -11.51 1.08 7.91
C ARG A 60 -11.95 0.43 6.59
N ALA A 61 -12.41 1.18 5.61
CA ALA A 61 -12.78 0.64 4.31
C ALA A 61 -11.68 0.83 3.26
N SER A 62 -10.88 1.90 3.33
CA SER A 62 -9.84 2.19 2.34
C SER A 62 -8.64 1.24 2.43
N LEU A 63 -8.13 0.98 3.63
CA LEU A 63 -6.92 0.16 3.80
C LEU A 63 -7.14 -1.30 3.40
N PRO A 64 -8.20 -2.02 3.83
CA PRO A 64 -8.43 -3.39 3.39
C PRO A 64 -8.62 -3.49 1.88
N SER A 65 -9.33 -2.53 1.27
CA SER A 65 -9.49 -2.44 -0.18
C SER A 65 -8.15 -2.29 -0.90
N LEU A 66 -7.26 -1.44 -0.38
CA LEU A 66 -5.90 -1.26 -0.90
C LEU A 66 -5.05 -2.54 -0.79
N PHE A 67 -5.05 -3.19 0.38
CA PHE A 67 -4.23 -4.38 0.63
C PHE A 67 -4.68 -5.63 -0.12
N THR A 68 -5.97 -5.71 -0.47
CA THR A 68 -6.55 -6.90 -1.12
C THR A 68 -6.87 -6.69 -2.59
N SER A 69 -6.65 -5.48 -3.13
CA SER A 69 -7.02 -5.13 -4.51
C SER A 69 -8.50 -5.42 -4.81
N SER A 70 -9.38 -4.97 -3.91
CA SER A 70 -10.83 -5.20 -4.00
C SER A 70 -11.61 -3.94 -3.63
N TYR A 71 -12.88 -3.86 -4.02
CA TYR A 71 -13.76 -2.75 -3.68
C TYR A 71 -14.35 -2.89 -2.28
N PRO A 72 -14.70 -1.80 -1.57
CA PRO A 72 -15.09 -1.88 -0.15
C PRO A 72 -16.21 -2.88 0.14
N LEU A 73 -17.15 -3.02 -0.80
CA LEU A 73 -18.33 -3.88 -0.70
C LEU A 73 -18.11 -5.34 -1.12
N GLU A 74 -16.89 -5.73 -1.52
CA GLU A 74 -16.53 -7.10 -1.90
C GLU A 74 -16.06 -7.96 -0.71
N GLY A 75 -16.14 -7.44 0.52
CA GLY A 75 -15.81 -8.17 1.74
C GLY A 75 -16.96 -8.18 2.75
N ASP A 76 -16.62 -8.40 4.01
CA ASP A 76 -17.58 -8.39 5.09
C ASP A 76 -18.10 -6.95 5.41
N PRO A 77 -19.30 -6.81 6.01
CA PRO A 77 -19.91 -5.51 6.31
C PRO A 77 -19.14 -4.64 7.33
N PHE A 78 -18.14 -5.20 8.02
CA PHE A 78 -17.27 -4.47 8.93
C PHE A 78 -15.99 -3.99 8.26
N TYR A 79 -15.82 -4.22 6.95
CA TYR A 79 -14.66 -3.86 6.15
C TYR A 79 -13.38 -4.44 6.75
N THR A 80 -13.35 -5.72 7.08
CA THR A 80 -12.11 -6.38 7.46
C THR A 80 -11.42 -6.92 6.22
N ILE A 81 -10.17 -7.38 6.37
CA ILE A 81 -9.44 -8.08 5.31
C ILE A 81 -10.01 -9.50 5.08
N ARG A 82 -10.81 -10.02 6.01
CA ARG A 82 -11.37 -11.37 5.93
C ARG A 82 -12.40 -11.43 4.81
N GLU A 83 -12.52 -12.60 4.20
CA GLU A 83 -13.54 -12.89 3.17
C GLU A 83 -13.43 -12.03 1.90
N ARG A 84 -12.34 -11.28 1.72
CA ARG A 84 -12.06 -10.51 0.50
C ARG A 84 -11.37 -11.39 -0.54
N PRO A 85 -11.67 -11.24 -1.83
CA PRO A 85 -10.96 -11.94 -2.88
C PRO A 85 -9.47 -11.53 -2.84
N ILE A 86 -8.59 -12.49 -2.61
CA ILE A 86 -7.15 -12.29 -2.76
C ILE A 86 -6.84 -12.50 -4.24
N THR A 87 -6.79 -11.40 -4.99
CA THR A 87 -6.35 -11.43 -6.40
C THR A 87 -4.83 -11.53 -6.44
N ILE A 88 -4.27 -12.65 -6.00
CA ILE A 88 -2.89 -13.01 -6.32
C ILE A 88 -2.99 -14.17 -7.31
N THR A 89 -3.20 -13.84 -8.58
CA THR A 89 -2.87 -14.79 -9.64
C THR A 89 -1.39 -14.55 -9.96
N PRO A 90 -0.49 -15.49 -9.62
CA PRO A 90 0.90 -15.35 -10.05
C PRO A 90 0.89 -15.32 -11.58
N SER A 91 1.30 -14.21 -12.18
CA SER A 91 1.39 -14.05 -13.63
C SER A 91 2.42 -15.00 -14.27
N SER A 92 3.17 -15.74 -13.45
CA SER A 92 4.27 -16.62 -13.86
C SER A 92 3.97 -18.13 -13.81
N GLY A 93 2.73 -18.56 -13.54
CA GLY A 93 2.40 -20.00 -13.51
C GLY A 93 3.13 -20.81 -12.41
N ARG A 94 3.70 -20.12 -11.43
CA ARG A 94 4.39 -20.70 -10.27
C ARG A 94 3.47 -20.71 -9.06
N GLU A 95 2.74 -21.81 -8.88
CA GLU A 95 1.86 -22.06 -7.74
C GLU A 95 2.63 -22.33 -6.43
N ASP A 96 3.95 -22.52 -6.51
CA ASP A 96 4.85 -22.87 -5.41
C ASP A 96 5.38 -21.66 -4.61
N ILE A 97 5.25 -20.45 -5.16
CA ILE A 97 5.64 -19.22 -4.44
C ILE A 97 4.51 -18.84 -3.50
N LYS A 98 4.60 -19.26 -2.24
CA LYS A 98 3.83 -18.61 -1.17
C LYS A 98 4.27 -17.16 -1.10
N PRO A 99 3.38 -16.16 -1.30
CA PRO A 99 3.75 -14.77 -1.10
C PRO A 99 4.15 -14.61 0.37
N LEU A 100 5.44 -14.41 0.61
CA LEU A 100 5.97 -14.00 1.91
C LEU A 100 5.66 -12.51 2.09
N VAL A 101 4.37 -12.20 2.24
CA VAL A 101 3.91 -10.84 2.55
C VAL A 101 3.82 -10.74 4.07
N SER A 102 4.87 -10.21 4.70
CA SER A 102 4.81 -9.73 6.07
C SER A 102 4.27 -8.29 6.07
N VAL A 103 2.99 -8.11 6.40
CA VAL A 103 2.45 -6.77 6.64
C VAL A 103 2.76 -6.37 8.08
N GLN A 104 3.79 -5.55 8.27
CA GLN A 104 4.08 -4.96 9.58
C GLN A 104 3.43 -3.57 9.68
N ILE A 105 2.36 -3.46 10.47
CA ILE A 105 1.68 -2.19 10.74
C ILE A 105 2.30 -1.58 12.00
N SER A 106 3.12 -0.54 11.84
CA SER A 106 3.58 0.28 12.96
C SER A 106 2.77 1.57 13.02
N SER A 107 1.98 1.75 14.08
CA SER A 107 1.34 3.04 14.35
C SER A 107 2.25 3.87 15.26
N PHE A 108 2.71 5.02 14.76
CA PHE A 108 3.40 6.01 15.57
C PHE A 108 2.37 6.90 16.25
N HIS A 109 1.96 6.54 17.46
CA HIS A 109 1.21 7.43 18.33
C HIS A 109 2.19 8.40 19.01
N ARG A 110 2.42 9.54 18.38
CA ARG A 110 3.01 10.71 19.04
C ARG A 110 2.20 11.94 18.67
N PHE A 111 1.24 12.25 19.54
CA PHE A 111 0.71 13.60 19.72
C PHE A 111 1.14 14.06 21.10
#